data_AF-A0A7W7R9T3-F1
#
_entry.id   AF-A0A7W7R9T3-F1
#
_cell.length_a   1.000
_cell.length_b   1.000
_cell.length_c   1.000
_cell.angle_alpha   90.00
_cell.angle_beta   90.00
_cell.angle_gamma   90.00
#
_symmetry.space_group_name_H-M   'P 1'
#
loop_
_entity.id
_entity.type
_entity.pdbx_description
1 polymer ?
#
loop_
_entity_poly.entity_id
_entity_poly.type
_entity_poly.pdbx_seq_one_letter_code
_entity_poly.pdbx_strand_id
1 'polypeptide(L)'
;MQFYLHDPVATVVQPVQRLVGYRRIPLEAGPRCQVRLVLPADLASFTGRDGRRVVEPGALELRISASSTDARFTVPLQLTGPVRTLDHTRRLHPSVTVEQL
;
A
#
# COMPACT_ATOMS: atom_id res chain seq x y z
N MET A 1 -1.48 -4.74 12.61
CA MET A 1 -2.21 -4.29 11.40
C MET A 1 -1.25 -4.33 10.22
N GLN A 2 -1.74 -4.78 9.07
CA GLN A 2 -0.98 -4.94 7.82
C GLN A 2 -1.67 -4.15 6.70
N PHE A 3 -0.89 -3.67 5.73
CA PHE A 3 -1.37 -2.89 4.58
C PHE A 3 -0.97 -3.62 3.30
N TYR A 4 -1.95 -3.90 2.45
CA TYR A 4 -1.76 -4.60 1.18
C TYR A 4 -2.23 -3.73 0.02
N LEU A 5 -1.47 -3.74 -1.07
CA LEU A 5 -1.97 -3.27 -2.36
C LEU A 5 -2.43 -4.45 -3.20
N HIS A 6 -3.56 -4.24 -3.85
CA HIS A 6 -4.06 -5.09 -4.92
C HIS A 6 -4.24 -4.21 -6.16
N ASP A 7 -3.58 -4.62 -7.24
CA ASP A 7 -3.61 -3.93 -8.53
C ASP A 7 -4.29 -4.85 -9.54
N PRO A 8 -5.60 -4.69 -9.77
CA PRO A 8 -6.35 -5.59 -10.64
C PRO A 8 -6.04 -5.39 -12.12
N VAL A 9 -5.50 -4.23 -12.52
CA VAL A 9 -5.31 -3.86 -13.92
C VAL A 9 -3.95 -3.16 -14.07
N ALA A 10 -2.91 -3.98 -14.24
CA ALA A 10 -1.54 -3.54 -14.51
C ALA A 10 -1.03 -4.12 -15.83
N THR A 11 -0.05 -3.45 -16.45
CA THR A 11 0.59 -3.90 -17.70
C THR A 11 1.33 -5.24 -17.56
N VAL A 12 1.67 -5.59 -16.31
CA VAL A 12 2.22 -6.90 -15.90
C VAL A 12 1.39 -7.41 -14.73
N VAL A 13 1.02 -8.70 -14.76
CA VAL A 13 0.27 -9.36 -13.69
C VAL A 13 0.91 -9.08 -12.32
N GLN A 14 0.12 -8.55 -11.40
CA GLN A 14 0.53 -8.30 -10.02
C GLN A 14 -0.03 -9.37 -9.07
N PRO A 15 0.62 -9.59 -7.91
CA PRO A 15 0.05 -10.44 -6.87
C PRO A 15 -1.33 -9.96 -6.40
N VAL A 16 -2.24 -10.89 -6.12
CA VAL A 16 -3.58 -10.58 -5.56
C VAL A 16 -3.51 -9.83 -4.23
N GLN A 17 -2.47 -10.09 -3.44
CA GLN A 17 -2.18 -9.44 -2.16
C GLN A 17 -0.69 -9.14 -2.10
N ARG A 18 -0.30 -7.86 -2.13
CA ARG A 18 1.10 -7.45 -1.95
C ARG A 18 1.27 -6.61 -0.70
N LEU A 19 1.94 -7.16 0.32
CA LEU A 19 2.22 -6.43 1.56
C LEU A 19 3.10 -5.22 1.25
N VAL A 20 2.64 -4.03 1.61
CA VAL A 20 3.38 -2.77 1.44
C VAL A 20 3.81 -2.15 2.77
N GLY A 21 3.30 -2.64 3.89
CA GLY A 21 3.78 -2.28 5.21
C GLY A 21 2.95 -2.90 6.32
N TYR A 22 3.39 -2.71 7.55
CA TYR A 22 2.67 -3.15 8.73
C TYR A 22 3.01 -2.26 9.93
N ARG A 23 2.13 -2.28 10.93
CA ARG A 23 2.35 -1.64 12.22
C ARG A 23 1.78 -2.51 13.33
N ARG A 24 2.61 -2.81 14.34
CA ARG A 24 2.14 -3.34 15.62
C ARG A 24 1.74 -2.15 16.50
N ILE A 25 0.56 -2.23 17.08
CA ILE A 25 0.02 -1.18 17.94
C ILE A 25 -0.32 -1.85 19.27
N PRO A 26 0.40 -1.54 20.36
CA PRO A 26 -0.03 -1.94 21.69
C PRO A 26 -1.27 -1.12 22.09
N LEU A 27 -2.32 -1.81 22.49
CA LEU A 27 -3.57 -1.22 22.98
C LEU A 27 -4.02 -2.02 24.18
N GLU A 28 -4.32 -1.33 25.28
CA GLU A 28 -4.96 -1.92 26.44
C GLU A 28 -6.42 -2.30 26.11
N ALA A 29 -7.06 -3.09 26.98
CA ALA A 29 -8.46 -3.43 26.83
C ALA A 29 -9.35 -2.20 27.10
N GLY A 30 -10.18 -1.82 26.13
CA GLY A 30 -11.14 -0.71 26.24
C GLY A 30 -10.76 0.57 25.47
N PRO A 31 -9.50 1.04 25.50
CA PRO A 31 -9.07 2.17 24.69
C PRO A 31 -9.15 1.94 23.17
N ARG A 32 -9.19 3.07 22.45
CA ARG A 32 -9.09 3.14 20.98
C ARG A 32 -7.95 4.10 20.62
N CYS A 33 -7.39 3.92 19.43
CA CYS A 33 -6.41 4.84 18.87
C CYS A 33 -6.80 5.28 17.46
N GLN A 34 -6.29 6.42 17.05
CA GLN A 34 -6.32 6.88 15.67
C GLN A 34 -5.00 6.52 14.99
N VAL A 35 -5.10 5.91 13.80
CA VAL A 35 -3.93 5.59 12.96
C VAL A 35 -3.94 6.47 11.73
N ARG A 36 -2.85 7.21 11.51
CA ARG A 36 -2.60 7.94 10.26
C ARG A 36 -1.60 7.18 9.42
N LEU A 37 -2.03 6.77 8.23
CA LEU A 37 -1.20 6.11 7.23
C LEU A 37 -0.89 7.09 6.09
N VAL A 38 0.39 7.23 5.75
CA VAL A 38 0.84 7.90 4.53
C VAL A 38 1.46 6.85 3.62
N LEU A 39 0.87 6.64 2.46
CA LEU A 39 1.27 5.64 1.47
C LEU A 39 1.85 6.33 0.22
N PRO A 40 3.18 6.32 0.02
CA PRO A 40 3.77 6.79 -1.22
C PRO A 40 3.28 5.99 -2.43
N ALA A 41 2.97 6.67 -3.55
CA ALA A 41 2.65 6.01 -4.82
C ALA A 41 3.79 5.10 -5.33
N ASP A 42 5.03 5.37 -4.91
CA ASP A 42 6.21 4.51 -5.15
C ASP A 42 5.99 3.07 -4.70
N LEU A 43 5.14 2.83 -3.70
CA LEU A 43 4.79 1.49 -3.22
C LEU A 43 3.90 0.72 -4.19
N ALA A 44 3.23 1.40 -5.14
CA ALA A 44 2.51 0.75 -6.24
C ALA A 44 3.45 0.28 -7.36
N SER A 45 4.74 0.62 -7.28
CA SER A 45 5.66 0.34 -8.38
C SER A 45 5.98 -1.14 -8.57
N PHE A 46 6.16 -1.53 -9.82
CA PHE A 46 6.59 -2.87 -10.23
C PHE A 46 7.61 -2.77 -11.37
N THR A 47 8.33 -3.87 -11.63
CA THR A 47 9.29 -3.93 -12.73
C THR A 47 8.54 -4.22 -14.03
N GLY A 48 8.57 -3.26 -14.97
CA GLY A 48 7.95 -3.37 -16.28
C GLY A 48 8.69 -4.36 -17.20
N ARG A 49 8.12 -4.61 -18.38
CA ARG A 49 8.66 -5.54 -19.37
C ARG A 49 10.03 -5.14 -19.92
N ASP A 50 10.36 -3.85 -19.85
CA ASP A 50 11.65 -3.28 -20.25
C ASP A 50 12.70 -3.32 -19.12
N GLY A 51 12.38 -3.96 -17.99
CA GLY A 51 13.26 -4.07 -16.82
C GLY A 51 13.30 -2.82 -15.94
N ARG A 52 12.53 -1.77 -16.26
CA ARG A 52 12.51 -0.53 -15.46
C ARG A 52 11.48 -0.62 -14.36
N ARG A 53 11.81 -0.05 -13.19
CA ARG A 53 10.85 0.11 -12.11
C ARG A 53 9.92 1.29 -12.43
N VAL A 54 8.62 1.06 -12.52
CA VAL A 54 7.64 2.08 -12.91
C VAL A 54 6.45 2.13 -11.96
N VAL A 55 5.80 3.29 -11.88
CA VAL A 55 4.43 3.47 -11.37
C VAL A 55 3.55 3.83 -12.56
N GLU A 56 2.46 3.11 -12.74
CA GLU A 56 1.46 3.38 -13.77
C GLU A 56 0.20 4.00 -13.13
N PRO A 57 -0.50 4.90 -13.84
CA PRO A 57 -1.83 5.33 -13.42
C PRO A 57 -2.82 4.18 -13.55
N GLY A 58 -3.83 4.13 -12.68
CA GLY A 58 -4.77 3.02 -12.67
C GLY A 58 -5.55 2.90 -11.38
N ALA A 59 -6.55 2.02 -11.41
CA ALA A 59 -7.30 1.67 -10.22
C ALA A 59 -6.46 0.75 -9.32
N LEU A 60 -6.47 1.01 -8.02
CA LEU A 60 -5.85 0.18 -7.00
C LEU A 60 -6.81 -0.05 -5.86
N GLU A 61 -6.56 -1.08 -5.06
CA GLU A 61 -7.17 -1.27 -3.76
C GLU A 61 -6.12 -1.27 -2.67
N LEU A 62 -6.29 -0.41 -1.66
CA LEU A 62 -5.57 -0.50 -0.41
C LEU A 62 -6.40 -1.31 0.59
N ARG A 63 -5.87 -2.46 1.01
CA ARG A 63 -6.50 -3.33 2.00
C ARG A 63 -5.80 -3.18 3.34
N ILE A 64 -6.58 -2.90 4.37
CA ILE A 64 -6.14 -2.87 5.78
C ILE A 64 -6.57 -4.18 6.41
N SER A 65 -5.61 -4.95 6.89
CA SER A 65 -5.84 -6.35 7.23
C SER A 65 -5.25 -6.74 8.59
N ALA A 66 -5.85 -7.75 9.21
CA ALA A 66 -5.30 -8.43 10.39
C ALA A 66 -4.27 -9.50 9.99
N SER A 67 -4.45 -10.12 8.82
CA SER A 67 -3.54 -11.07 8.18
C SER A 67 -3.63 -10.93 6.64
N SER A 68 -2.82 -11.67 5.88
CA SER A 68 -2.93 -11.71 4.41
C SER A 68 -4.26 -12.26 3.88
N THR A 69 -5.01 -12.97 4.72
CA THR A 69 -6.30 -13.60 4.38
C THR A 69 -7.50 -12.95 5.05
N ASP A 70 -7.28 -11.92 5.89
CA ASP A 70 -8.30 -11.28 6.71
C ASP A 70 -8.27 -9.75 6.53
N ALA A 71 -8.79 -9.31 5.38
CA ALA A 71 -8.98 -7.89 5.08
C ALA A 71 -10.17 -7.34 5.87
N ARG A 72 -9.92 -6.27 6.64
CA ARG A 72 -10.93 -5.60 7.48
C ARG A 72 -11.50 -4.35 6.82
N PHE A 73 -10.70 -3.67 6.00
CA PHE A 73 -11.14 -2.55 5.18
C PHE A 73 -10.50 -2.62 3.80
N THR A 74 -11.27 -2.27 2.78
CA THR A 74 -10.77 -2.10 1.40
C THR A 74 -11.10 -0.70 0.94
N VAL A 75 -10.08 0.05 0.57
CA VAL A 75 -10.20 1.42 0.08
C VAL A 75 -9.89 1.42 -1.41
N PRO A 76 -10.87 1.67 -2.30
CA PRO A 76 -10.60 1.88 -3.71
C PRO A 76 -9.84 3.19 -3.90
N LEU A 77 -8.82 3.15 -4.75
CA LEU A 77 -7.92 4.26 -5.06
C LEU A 77 -7.81 4.41 -6.58
N GLN A 78 -7.58 5.64 -7.02
CA GLN A 78 -7.21 5.94 -8.41
C GLN A 78 -5.85 6.65 -8.42
N LEU A 79 -4.82 5.97 -8.94
CA LEU A 79 -3.57 6.63 -9.28
C LEU A 79 -3.75 7.41 -10.58
N THR A 80 -3.28 8.66 -10.56
CA THR A 80 -3.39 9.60 -11.68
C THR A 80 -2.01 10.17 -12.02
N GLY A 81 -1.92 10.80 -13.19
CA GLY A 81 -0.68 11.33 -13.74
C GLY A 81 -0.01 10.40 -14.76
N PRO A 82 1.15 10.81 -15.30
CA PRO A 82 1.88 10.01 -16.28
C PRO A 82 2.56 8.81 -15.62
N VAL A 83 2.94 7.82 -16.44
CA VAL A 83 3.84 6.74 -16.01
C VAL A 83 5.14 7.37 -15.51
N ARG A 84 5.61 6.92 -14.34
CA ARG A 84 6.82 7.42 -13.71
C ARG A 84 7.83 6.31 -13.48
N THR A 85 9.01 6.42 -14.09
CA THR A 85 10.15 5.56 -13.79
C THR A 85 10.76 5.96 -12.44
N LEU A 86 11.13 4.95 -11.64
CA LEU A 86 11.75 5.13 -10.33
C LEU A 86 13.19 4.63 -10.35
N ASP A 87 14.01 5.25 -9.53
CA ASP A 87 15.39 4.84 -9.28
C ASP A 87 15.55 4.28 -7.85
N HIS A 88 16.78 4.33 -7.35
CA HIS A 88 17.16 3.85 -6.03
C HIS A 88 16.69 4.77 -4.89
N THR A 89 16.25 6.00 -5.16
CA THR A 89 15.79 6.94 -4.12
C THR A 89 14.28 6.83 -3.84
N ARG A 90 13.60 5.87 -4.48
CA ARG A 90 12.16 5.65 -4.28
C ARG A 90 11.81 5.36 -2.82
N ARG A 91 10.63 5.79 -2.40
CA ARG A 91 10.13 5.53 -1.06
C ARG A 91 9.65 4.08 -0.94
N LEU A 92 10.33 3.31 -0.09
CA LEU A 92 10.09 1.87 0.08
C LEU A 92 9.11 1.51 1.20
N HIS A 93 8.73 2.50 2.01
CA HIS A 93 7.91 2.25 3.19
C HIS A 93 6.82 3.31 3.34
N PRO A 94 5.63 2.91 3.85
CA PRO A 94 4.65 3.85 4.34
C PRO A 94 5.13 4.48 5.64
N SER A 95 4.62 5.66 5.95
CA SER A 95 4.73 6.25 7.30
C SER A 95 3.44 6.00 8.06
N VAL A 96 3.55 5.61 9.33
CA VAL A 96 2.41 5.32 10.19
C VAL A 96 2.58 6.05 11.51
N THR A 97 1.61 6.88 11.85
CA THR A 97 1.53 7.56 13.15
C THR A 97 0.32 7.02 13.92
N VAL A 98 0.45 6.88 15.23
CA VAL A 98 -0.61 6.38 16.11
C VAL A 98 -0.79 7.36 17.25
N GLU A 99 -2.03 7.80 17.43
CA GLU A 99 -2.45 8.73 18.48
C GLU A 99 -3.50 8.03 19.35
N GLN A 100 -3.32 8.02 20.67
CA GLN A 100 -4.30 7.47 21.60
C GLN A 100 -5.47 8.46 21.74
N LEU A 101 -6.69 7.94 21.93
CA LEU A 101 -7.92 8.73 22.08
C LEU A 101 -8.49 8.63 23.50
#